data_AF-A0A243RA50-F1
#
_entry.id   AF-A0A243RA50-F1
#
_cell.length_a   1.000
_cell.length_b   1.000
_cell.length_c   1.000
_cell.angle_alpha   90.00
_cell.angle_beta   90.00
_cell.angle_gamma   90.00
#
_symmetry.space_group_name_H-M   'P 1'
#
loop_
_entity.id
_entity.type
_entity.pdbx_description
1 polymer ?
#
loop_
_entity_poly.entity_id
_entity_poly.type
_entity_poly.pdbx_seq_one_letter_code
_entity_poly.pdbx_strand_id
1 'polypeptide(L)'
;MLPWRYLGYVGYYVGAGLISGAVVHHPMAPTRYSLIAASGVLVFLLATVLNDIILATERQPLSRILRVLGTSTMLSFGLGMLSGGMQHFADLPERCAVLIPLGIVLSFVAFFLK
;
A
#
# COMPACT_ATOMS: atom_id res chain seq x y z
N MET A 1 22.85 2.11 -14.07
CA MET A 1 21.63 1.42 -13.57
C MET A 1 21.21 1.79 -12.14
N LEU A 2 22.12 2.25 -11.28
CA LEU A 2 21.81 2.62 -9.88
C LEU A 2 20.64 3.64 -9.72
N PRO A 3 20.52 4.71 -10.55
CA PRO A 3 19.41 5.65 -10.42
C PRO A 3 18.03 5.02 -10.66
N TRP A 4 17.96 4.06 -11.59
CA TRP A 4 16.71 3.38 -11.94
C TRP A 4 16.25 2.43 -10.84
N ARG A 5 17.19 1.74 -10.18
CA ARG A 5 16.90 0.89 -9.00
C ARG A 5 16.42 1.74 -7.83
N TYR A 6 17.02 2.91 -7.63
CA TYR A 6 16.56 3.86 -6.62
C TYR A 6 15.12 4.32 -6.89
N LEU A 7 14.79 4.72 -8.12
CA LEU A 7 13.43 5.13 -8.48
C LEU A 7 12.41 4.01 -8.30
N GLY A 8 12.76 2.78 -8.68
CA GLY A 8 11.91 1.62 -8.42
C GLY A 8 11.66 1.41 -6.93
N TYR A 9 12.69 1.51 -6.09
CA TYR A 9 12.54 1.39 -4.64
C TYR A 9 11.66 2.50 -4.07
N VAL A 10 11.94 3.77 -4.41
CA VAL A 10 11.14 4.92 -3.97
C VAL A 10 9.68 4.78 -4.42
N GLY A 11 9.44 4.32 -5.64
CA GLY A 11 8.10 4.12 -6.17
C GLY A 11 7.27 3.14 -5.33
N TYR A 12 7.87 2.06 -4.82
CA TYR A 12 7.18 1.15 -3.90
C TYR A 12 6.71 1.86 -2.63
N TYR A 13 7.61 2.60 -1.95
CA TYR A 13 7.27 3.27 -0.70
C TYR A 13 6.30 4.44 -0.88
N VAL A 14 6.45 5.21 -1.97
CA VAL A 14 5.53 6.30 -2.29
C VAL A 14 4.15 5.75 -2.63
N GLY A 15 4.06 4.72 -3.48
CA GLY A 15 2.79 4.08 -3.80
C GLY A 15 2.08 3.52 -2.56
N ALA A 16 2.82 2.77 -1.73
CA ALA A 16 2.31 2.24 -0.46
C ALA A 16 1.86 3.36 0.50
N GLY A 17 2.64 4.43 0.62
CA GLY A 17 2.32 5.59 1.45
C GLY A 17 1.07 6.33 1.01
N LEU A 18 0.87 6.50 -0.30
CA LEU A 18 -0.34 7.11 -0.87
C LEU A 18 -1.59 6.27 -0.59
N ILE A 19 -1.51 4.95 -0.78
CA ILE A 19 -2.59 4.01 -0.45
C ILE A 19 -2.92 4.10 1.04
N SER A 20 -1.91 3.98 1.90
CA SER A 20 -2.03 4.02 3.35
C SER A 20 -2.68 5.34 3.83
N GLY A 21 -2.16 6.48 3.40
CA GLY A 21 -2.67 7.79 3.78
C GLY A 21 -4.10 8.04 3.30
N ALA A 22 -4.44 7.57 2.10
CA ALA A 22 -5.78 7.70 1.56
C ALA A 22 -6.85 6.98 2.38
N VAL A 23 -6.57 5.78 2.89
CA VAL A 23 -7.54 5.00 3.68
C VAL A 23 -7.96 5.74 4.94
N VAL A 24 -7.00 6.35 5.61
CA VAL A 24 -7.20 7.07 6.87
C VAL A 24 -8.10 8.28 6.66
N HIS A 25 -7.77 9.08 5.65
CA HIS A 25 -8.43 10.34 5.36
C HIS A 25 -9.67 10.21 4.47
N HIS A 26 -9.98 9.00 3.99
CA HIS A 26 -11.09 8.74 3.09
C HIS A 26 -12.41 9.45 3.48
N PRO A 27 -12.86 9.43 4.75
CA PRO A 27 -14.12 10.09 5.11
C PRO A 27 -14.11 11.61 4.97
N MET A 28 -12.95 12.27 5.05
CA MET A 28 -12.85 13.72 4.99
C MET A 28 -13.14 14.25 3.58
N ALA A 29 -12.75 13.48 2.56
CA ALA A 29 -13.00 13.80 1.15
C ALA A 29 -12.95 12.51 0.30
N PRO A 30 -14.03 11.70 0.30
CA PRO A 30 -14.03 10.35 -0.27
C PRO A 30 -13.53 10.29 -1.71
N THR A 31 -14.01 11.19 -2.58
CA THR A 31 -13.58 11.26 -3.98
C THR A 31 -12.08 11.56 -4.09
N ARG A 32 -11.58 12.54 -3.34
CA ARG A 32 -10.16 12.94 -3.38
C ARG A 32 -9.26 11.79 -2.93
N TYR A 33 -9.59 11.16 -1.82
CA TYR A 33 -8.76 10.09 -1.28
C TYR A 33 -8.93 8.77 -2.04
N SER A 34 -10.07 8.52 -2.68
CA SER A 34 -10.21 7.43 -3.66
C SER A 34 -9.24 7.63 -4.83
N LEU A 35 -9.14 8.85 -5.36
CA LEU A 35 -8.18 9.19 -6.42
C LEU A 35 -6.73 9.06 -5.95
N ILE A 36 -6.41 9.48 -4.73
CA ILE A 36 -5.06 9.31 -4.15
C ILE A 36 -4.73 7.83 -3.98
N ALA A 37 -5.66 7.01 -3.48
CA ALA A 37 -5.46 5.57 -3.36
C ALA A 37 -5.23 4.92 -4.74
N ALA A 38 -6.06 5.24 -5.74
CA ALA A 38 -5.91 4.74 -7.10
C ALA A 38 -4.56 5.17 -7.72
N SER A 39 -4.14 6.41 -7.48
CA SER A 39 -2.84 6.92 -7.93
C SER A 39 -1.68 6.18 -7.23
N GLY A 40 -1.82 5.90 -5.93
CA GLY A 40 -0.86 5.11 -5.18
C GLY A 40 -0.71 3.68 -5.71
N VAL A 41 -1.83 3.02 -6.04
CA VAL A 41 -1.83 1.71 -6.71
C VAL A 41 -1.13 1.79 -8.07
N LEU A 42 -1.43 2.81 -8.87
CA LEU A 42 -0.78 3.00 -10.16
C LEU A 42 0.75 3.18 -10.02
N VAL A 43 1.20 4.04 -9.09
CA VAL A 43 2.63 4.24 -8.80
C VAL A 43 3.29 2.93 -8.35
N PHE A 44 2.61 2.16 -7.50
CA PHE A 44 3.10 0.86 -7.02
C PHE A 44 3.24 -0.16 -8.17
N LEU A 45 2.24 -0.22 -9.07
CA LEU A 45 2.28 -1.08 -10.26
C LEU A 45 3.43 -0.69 -11.20
N LEU A 46 3.62 0.60 -11.46
CA LEU A 46 4.72 1.09 -12.29
C LEU A 46 6.08 0.78 -11.66
N ALA A 47 6.22 0.94 -10.34
CA ALA A 47 7.41 0.55 -9.60
C ALA A 47 7.67 -0.97 -9.71
N THR A 48 6.62 -1.78 -9.72
CA THR A 48 6.72 -3.23 -9.89
C THR A 48 7.21 -3.60 -11.27
N VAL A 49 6.62 -3.02 -12.32
CA VAL A 49 7.08 -3.24 -13.71
C VAL A 49 8.55 -2.84 -13.84
N LEU A 50 8.94 -1.71 -13.25
CA LEU A 50 10.32 -1.25 -13.28
C LEU A 50 11.28 -2.22 -12.59
N ASN A 51 10.97 -2.67 -11.37
CA ASN A 51 11.87 -3.54 -10.60
C ASN A 51 11.87 -5.00 -11.08
N ASP A 52 10.68 -5.57 -11.30
CA ASP A 52 10.48 -7.01 -11.43
C ASP A 52 10.41 -7.47 -12.89
N ILE A 53 10.32 -6.53 -13.84
CA ILE A 53 10.32 -6.82 -15.28
C ILE A 53 11.52 -6.16 -15.97
N ILE A 54 11.70 -4.85 -15.82
CA ILE A 54 12.72 -4.09 -16.56
C ILE A 54 14.12 -4.28 -15.95
N LEU A 55 14.23 -4.18 -14.62
CA LEU A 55 15.50 -4.26 -13.89
C LEU A 55 15.81 -5.65 -13.32
N ALA A 56 14.89 -6.60 -13.49
CA ALA A 56 15.03 -7.94 -12.96
C ALA A 56 16.22 -8.67 -13.60
N THR A 57 17.11 -9.17 -12.75
CA THR A 57 18.26 -9.97 -13.19
C THR A 57 17.84 -11.39 -13.59
N GLU A 58 16.71 -11.88 -13.05
CA GLU A 58 16.09 -13.15 -13.39
C GLU A 58 14.60 -12.96 -13.66
N ARG A 59 14.06 -13.66 -14.65
CA ARG A 59 12.62 -13.61 -14.96
C ARG A 59 11.81 -14.24 -13.85
N GLN A 60 11.03 -13.41 -13.16
CA GLN A 60 10.06 -13.89 -12.18
C GLN A 60 8.79 -14.39 -12.87
N PRO A 61 8.18 -15.50 -12.42
CA PRO A 61 6.89 -15.91 -12.94
C PRO A 61 5.81 -14.87 -12.60
N LEU A 62 4.89 -14.62 -13.53
CA LEU A 62 3.81 -13.63 -13.36
C LEU A 62 3.00 -13.88 -12.07
N SER A 63 2.80 -15.14 -11.69
CA SER A 63 2.10 -15.52 -10.46
C SER A 63 2.77 -14.96 -9.19
N ARG A 64 4.11 -14.91 -9.16
CA ARG A 64 4.87 -14.33 -8.04
C ARG A 64 4.72 -12.81 -8.01
N ILE A 65 4.81 -12.16 -9.18
CA ILE A 65 4.63 -10.70 -9.30
C ILE A 65 3.23 -10.29 -8.82
N LEU A 66 2.19 -10.97 -9.31
CA LEU A 66 0.81 -10.71 -8.91
C LEU A 66 0.58 -10.96 -7.41
N ARG A 67 1.20 -12.00 -6.83
CA ARG A 67 1.14 -12.26 -5.40
C ARG A 67 1.75 -11.09 -4.61
N VAL A 68 2.98 -10.70 -4.93
CA VAL A 68 3.68 -9.59 -4.25
C VAL A 68 2.88 -8.30 -4.37
N LEU A 69 2.32 -8.00 -5.54
CA LEU A 69 1.44 -6.86 -5.76
C LEU A 69 0.22 -6.89 -4.82
N GLY A 70 -0.56 -7.97 -4.89
CA GLY A 70 -1.77 -8.12 -4.09
C GLY A 70 -1.49 -8.02 -2.60
N THR A 71 -0.47 -8.72 -2.11
CA THR A 71 -0.13 -8.73 -0.68
C THR A 71 0.46 -7.41 -0.22
N SER A 72 1.26 -6.72 -1.05
CA SER A 72 1.84 -5.42 -0.68
C SER A 72 0.78 -4.31 -0.66
N THR A 73 -0.17 -4.32 -1.61
CA THR A 73 -1.32 -3.42 -1.59
C THR A 73 -2.17 -3.69 -0.35
N MET A 74 -2.53 -4.94 -0.08
CA MET A 74 -3.29 -5.33 1.11
C MET A 74 -2.60 -4.91 2.41
N LEU A 75 -1.27 -5.12 2.49
CA LEU A 75 -0.45 -4.68 3.61
C LEU A 75 -0.48 -3.15 3.76
N SER A 76 -0.40 -2.39 2.66
CA SER A 76 -0.45 -0.92 2.67
C SER A 76 -1.79 -0.40 3.19
N PHE A 77 -2.90 -1.02 2.79
CA PHE A 77 -4.22 -0.74 3.37
C PHE A 77 -4.24 -1.01 4.86
N GLY A 78 -3.81 -2.21 5.28
CA GLY A 78 -3.84 -2.62 6.69
C GLY A 78 -3.00 -1.72 7.59
N LEU A 79 -1.79 -1.38 7.15
CA LEU A 79 -0.90 -0.45 7.86
C LEU A 79 -1.45 0.97 7.89
N GLY A 80 -2.13 1.43 6.84
CA GLY A 80 -2.82 2.72 6.87
C GLY A 80 -3.93 2.76 7.89
N MET A 81 -4.79 1.75 7.91
CA MET A 81 -5.89 1.63 8.89
C MET A 81 -5.37 1.60 10.33
N LEU A 82 -4.30 0.82 10.58
CA LEU A 82 -3.64 0.74 11.88
C LEU A 82 -3.01 2.08 12.27
N SER A 83 -2.06 2.57 11.48
CA SER A 83 -1.24 3.74 11.84
C SER A 83 -2.04 5.02 11.88
N GLY A 84 -2.95 5.24 10.93
CA GLY A 84 -3.80 6.43 10.95
C GLY A 84 -4.96 6.31 11.93
N GLY A 85 -5.46 5.08 12.18
CA GLY A 85 -6.40 4.83 13.27
C GLY A 85 -5.82 5.26 14.62
N MET A 86 -4.55 4.93 14.89
CA MET A 86 -3.85 5.37 16.09
C MET A 86 -3.66 6.89 16.16
N GLN A 87 -3.31 7.53 15.04
CA GLN A 87 -3.08 8.98 14.99
C GLN A 87 -4.35 9.79 15.23
N HIS A 88 -5.49 9.34 14.69
CA HIS A 88 -6.77 10.05 14.79
C HIS A 88 -7.71 9.47 15.86
N PHE A 89 -7.21 8.63 16.76
CA PHE A 89 -8.07 7.99 17.77
C PHE A 89 -8.76 9.03 18.67
N ALA A 90 -8.05 10.10 19.03
CA ALA A 90 -8.62 11.20 19.83
C ALA A 90 -9.70 11.98 19.07
N ASP A 91 -9.60 12.06 17.74
CA ASP A 91 -10.55 12.79 16.90
C ASP A 91 -11.82 11.97 16.60
N LEU A 92 -11.65 10.66 16.35
CA LEU A 92 -12.69 9.77 15.84
C LEU A 92 -12.64 8.38 16.51
N PRO A 93 -12.86 8.29 17.84
CA PRO A 93 -12.59 7.07 18.61
C PRO A 93 -13.41 5.87 18.15
N GLU A 94 -14.71 6.03 17.86
CA GLU A 94 -15.58 4.93 17.43
C GLU A 94 -15.12 4.31 16.10
N ARG A 95 -14.76 5.15 15.13
CA ARG A 95 -14.24 4.68 13.83
C ARG A 95 -12.87 4.03 14.00
N CYS A 96 -11.98 4.65 14.75
CA CYS A 96 -10.63 4.14 14.94
C CYS A 96 -10.61 2.83 15.73
N ALA A 97 -11.55 2.62 16.66
CA ALA A 97 -11.74 1.35 17.37
C ALA A 97 -12.08 0.19 16.42
N VAL A 98 -12.65 0.46 15.24
CA VAL A 98 -12.88 -0.54 14.18
C VAL A 98 -11.68 -0.65 13.24
N LEU A 99 -11.11 0.47 12.80
CA LEU A 99 -10.03 0.48 11.82
C LEU A 99 -8.75 -0.15 12.33
N ILE A 100 -8.37 0.10 13.58
CA ILE A 100 -7.14 -0.44 14.17
C ILE A 100 -7.13 -1.98 14.12
N PRO A 101 -8.11 -2.70 14.70
CA PRO A 101 -8.12 -4.16 14.66
C PRO A 101 -8.29 -4.70 13.24
N LEU A 102 -9.10 -4.05 12.40
CA LEU A 102 -9.25 -4.47 11.00
C LEU A 102 -7.92 -4.30 10.22
N GLY A 103 -7.17 -3.25 10.50
CA GLY A 103 -5.83 -3.02 9.95
C GLY A 103 -4.83 -4.09 10.37
N ILE A 104 -4.86 -4.51 11.64
CA ILE A 104 -4.04 -5.62 12.17
C ILE A 104 -4.41 -6.92 11.46
N VAL A 105 -5.70 -7.26 11.37
CA VAL A 105 -6.15 -8.50 10.70
C VAL A 105 -5.76 -8.48 9.22
N LEU A 106 -6.00 -7.38 8.51
CA LEU A 106 -5.70 -7.27 7.08
C LEU A 106 -4.20 -7.37 6.80
N SER A 107 -3.37 -6.67 7.58
CA SER A 107 -1.91 -6.75 7.45
C SER A 107 -1.35 -8.12 7.83
N PHE A 108 -1.93 -8.77 8.84
CA PHE A 108 -1.59 -10.14 9.22
C PHE A 108 -1.91 -11.14 8.10
N VAL A 109 -3.13 -11.10 7.53
CA VAL A 109 -3.48 -11.97 6.40
C VAL A 109 -2.56 -11.70 5.21
N ALA A 110 -2.26 -10.44 4.90
CA ALA A 110 -1.32 -10.09 3.84
C ALA A 110 0.08 -10.70 4.06
N PHE A 111 0.55 -10.74 5.32
CA PHE A 111 1.83 -11.35 5.68
C PHE A 111 1.86 -12.86 5.40
N PHE A 112 0.78 -13.59 5.69
CA PHE A 112 0.71 -15.04 5.44
C PHE A 112 0.50 -15.40 3.96
N LEU A 113 -0.07 -14.49 3.17
CA LEU A 113 -0.31 -14.71 1.73
C LEU A 113 0.89 -14.36 0.84
N LYS A 114 1.88 -13.63 1.37
CA LYS A 114 3.09 -13.18 0.66
C LYS A 114 3.96 -14.35 0.19
#